data_AF-A0A6N9IXL0-F1
#
_entry.id   AF-A0A6N9IXL0-F1
#
_cell.length_a   1.000
_cell.length_b   1.000
_cell.length_c   1.000
_cell.angle_alpha   90.00
_cell.angle_beta   90.00
_cell.angle_gamma   90.00
#
_symmetry.space_group_name_H-M   'P 1'
#
loop_
_entity.id
_entity.type
_entity.pdbx_description
1 polymer ?
#
loop_
_entity_poly.entity_id
_entity_poly.type
_entity_poly.pdbx_seq_one_letter_code
_entity_poly.pdbx_strand_id
1 'polypeptide(L)'
;MEKIEDSGKVWIKGSSSPTHAVRVGNKIFATGKSEEQAIECWLDQNMLCVDLNNSREEIRIAKKFPLNTEPGLSGTLFNGFTQTKHADVLIVSSDSEQVEEKMVSGDFYKEGKYNSMDSREFWNKIWS
;
A
#
# COMPACT_ATOMS: atom_id res chain seq x y z
N MET A 1 10.47 -17.26 -4.94
CA MET A 1 9.51 -16.24 -5.40
C MET A 1 8.99 -15.56 -4.16
N GLU A 2 9.21 -14.27 -4.01
CA GLU A 2 8.62 -13.53 -2.89
C GLU A 2 7.10 -13.54 -3.01
N LYS A 3 6.41 -13.47 -1.88
CA LYS A 3 4.95 -13.40 -1.80
C LYS A 3 4.57 -12.44 -0.69
N ILE A 4 3.36 -11.90 -0.75
CA ILE A 4 2.77 -11.25 0.42
C ILE A 4 2.40 -12.37 1.40
N GLU A 5 3.08 -12.38 2.55
CA GLU A 5 3.00 -13.49 3.51
C GLU A 5 1.95 -13.24 4.60
N ASP A 6 1.66 -11.97 4.88
CA ASP A 6 0.69 -11.56 5.88
C ASP A 6 0.27 -10.10 5.64
N SER A 7 -0.85 -9.69 6.22
CA SER A 7 -1.34 -8.32 6.14
C SER A 7 -2.03 -7.95 7.45
N GLY A 8 -1.91 -6.69 7.86
CA GLY A 8 -2.53 -6.22 9.08
C GLY A 8 -2.42 -4.72 9.23
N LYS A 9 -2.48 -4.24 10.47
CA LYS A 9 -2.23 -2.86 10.82
C LYS A 9 -0.98 -2.73 11.67
N VAL A 10 -0.22 -1.67 11.42
CA VAL A 10 0.95 -1.27 12.20
C VAL A 10 0.67 0.09 12.83
N TRP A 11 1.00 0.24 14.10
CA TRP A 11 0.98 1.54 14.76
C TRP A 11 2.33 2.23 14.55
N ILE A 12 2.34 3.33 13.80
CA ILE A 12 3.56 4.13 13.59
C ILE A 12 3.73 5.08 14.78
N LYS A 13 4.94 5.15 15.34
CA LYS A 13 5.21 6.06 16.46
C LYS A 13 4.93 7.51 16.05
N GLY A 14 4.06 8.20 16.80
CA GLY A 14 3.63 9.57 16.50
C GLY A 14 2.37 9.69 15.63
N SER A 15 1.86 8.58 15.09
CA SER A 15 0.57 8.56 14.41
C SER A 15 -0.59 8.52 15.41
N SER A 16 -1.70 9.17 15.05
CA SER A 16 -2.97 9.13 15.79
C SER A 16 -3.77 7.84 15.54
N SER A 17 -3.41 7.07 14.51
CA SER A 17 -4.13 5.84 14.13
C SER A 17 -3.19 4.81 13.49
N PRO A 18 -3.53 3.51 13.55
CA PRO A 18 -2.74 2.46 12.92
C PRO A 18 -3.01 2.43 11.41
N THR A 19 -1.96 2.19 10.61
CA THR A 19 -2.05 2.13 9.15
C THR A 19 -2.02 0.70 8.65
N HIS A 20 -2.65 0.44 7.51
CA HIS A 20 -2.59 -0.87 6.86
C HIS A 20 -1.18 -1.14 6.32
N ALA A 21 -0.69 -2.35 6.56
CA ALA A 21 0.62 -2.79 6.13
C ALA A 21 0.61 -4.26 5.69
N VAL A 22 1.54 -4.60 4.81
CA VAL A 22 1.76 -5.98 4.33
C VAL A 22 3.17 -6.44 4.67
N ARG A 23 3.32 -7.75 4.89
CA ARG A 23 4.62 -8.39 5.10
C ARG A 23 5.07 -9.10 3.83
N VAL A 24 6.29 -8.79 3.39
CA VAL A 24 6.98 -9.45 2.29
C VAL A 24 8.36 -9.84 2.79
N GLY A 25 8.58 -11.14 2.99
CA GLY A 25 9.80 -11.65 3.63
C GLY A 25 9.94 -11.13 5.06
N ASN A 26 11.10 -10.52 5.33
CA ASN A 26 11.42 -9.92 6.63
C ASN A 26 11.03 -8.44 6.75
N LYS A 27 10.41 -7.85 5.73
CA LYS A 27 10.05 -6.42 5.69
C LYS A 27 8.55 -6.21 5.82
N ILE A 28 8.20 -5.09 6.45
CA ILE A 28 6.82 -4.61 6.60
C ILE A 28 6.69 -3.31 5.81
N PHE A 29 5.70 -3.24 4.94
CA PHE A 29 5.43 -2.09 4.07
C PHE A 29 4.13 -1.43 4.48
N ALA A 30 4.17 -0.19 4.95
CA ALA A 30 2.97 0.61 5.14
C ALA A 30 2.41 1.01 3.78
N THR A 31 1.16 0.63 3.52
CA THR A 31 0.53 0.82 2.21
C THR A 31 0.04 2.25 1.96
N GLY A 32 -0.12 3.04 3.03
CA GLY A 32 -0.71 4.37 2.96
C GLY A 32 -2.25 4.38 2.83
N LYS A 33 -2.89 3.21 2.95
CA LYS A 33 -4.35 3.06 2.87
C LYS A 33 -5.06 3.84 3.98
N SER A 34 -5.98 4.72 3.61
CA SER A 34 -6.94 5.35 4.53
C SER A 34 -8.13 4.42 4.84
N GLU A 35 -8.96 4.75 5.82
CA GLU A 35 -10.05 3.86 6.26
C GLU A 35 -11.06 3.56 5.14
N GLU A 36 -11.43 4.55 4.34
CA GLU A 36 -12.49 4.45 3.31
C GLU A 36 -12.00 3.88 1.97
N GLN A 37 -10.69 3.65 1.81
CA GLN A 37 -10.14 3.07 0.58
C GLN A 37 -10.34 1.55 0.51
N ALA A 38 -10.73 1.04 -0.65
CA ALA A 38 -10.44 -0.34 -1.03
C ALA A 38 -8.96 -0.48 -1.38
N ILE A 39 -8.39 -1.66 -1.16
CA ILE A 39 -6.98 -1.94 -1.46
C ILE A 39 -6.84 -3.26 -2.21
N GLU A 40 -5.96 -3.26 -3.20
CA GLU A 40 -5.40 -4.47 -3.80
C GLU A 40 -3.87 -4.38 -3.74
N CYS A 41 -3.20 -5.48 -3.42
CA CYS A 41 -1.74 -5.56 -3.35
C CYS A 41 -1.23 -6.79 -4.08
N TRP A 42 -0.17 -6.62 -4.85
CA TRP A 42 0.52 -7.74 -5.48
C TRP A 42 2.00 -7.45 -5.64
N LEU A 43 2.77 -8.51 -5.91
CA LEU A 43 4.16 -8.38 -6.31
C LEU A 43 4.25 -8.46 -7.83
N ASP A 44 5.05 -7.57 -8.41
CA ASP A 44 5.44 -7.61 -9.80
C ASP A 44 6.95 -7.34 -9.89
N GLN A 45 7.68 -8.31 -10.45
CA GLN A 45 9.15 -8.31 -10.47
C GLN A 45 9.74 -8.11 -9.07
N ASN A 46 10.41 -6.98 -8.82
CA ASN A 46 11.03 -6.60 -7.55
C ASN A 46 10.29 -5.43 -6.87
N MET A 47 8.99 -5.30 -7.14
CA MET A 47 8.13 -4.24 -6.62
C MET A 47 6.94 -4.83 -5.88
N LEU A 48 6.58 -4.22 -4.75
CA LEU A 48 5.24 -4.29 -4.20
C LEU A 48 4.38 -3.21 -4.86
N CYS A 49 3.32 -3.64 -5.52
CA CYS A 49 2.34 -2.79 -6.17
C CYS A 49 1.11 -2.65 -5.28
N VAL A 50 0.66 -1.42 -5.07
CA VAL A 50 -0.51 -1.10 -4.25
C VAL A 50 -1.47 -0.24 -5.06
N ASP A 51 -2.71 -0.66 -5.12
CA ASP A 51 -3.82 0.09 -5.70
C ASP A 51 -4.82 0.45 -4.59
N LEU A 52 -5.01 1.75 -4.37
CA LEU A 52 -5.92 2.30 -3.37
C LEU A 52 -7.06 3.03 -4.07
N ASN A 53 -8.30 2.56 -3.90
CA ASN A 53 -9.46 3.16 -4.53
C ASN A 53 -10.44 3.70 -3.48
N ASN A 54 -10.66 5.01 -3.48
CA ASN A 54 -11.76 5.65 -2.75
C ASN A 54 -12.80 6.15 -3.77
N SER A 55 -13.85 5.35 -3.98
CA SER A 55 -14.93 5.72 -4.90
C SER A 55 -15.79 6.87 -4.40
N ARG A 56 -15.83 7.11 -3.09
CA ARG A 56 -16.60 8.20 -2.49
C ARG A 56 -15.93 9.55 -2.67
N GLU A 57 -14.61 9.58 -2.49
CA GLU A 57 -13.78 10.78 -2.74
C GLU A 57 -13.36 10.90 -4.21
N GLU A 58 -13.71 9.92 -5.03
CA GLU A 58 -13.40 9.89 -6.47
C GLU A 58 -11.88 9.95 -6.72
N ILE A 59 -11.12 9.21 -5.91
CA ILE A 59 -9.65 9.16 -5.94
C ILE A 59 -9.19 7.70 -6.11
N ARG A 60 -8.24 7.47 -7.01
CA ARG A 60 -7.47 6.21 -7.08
C ARG A 60 -5.98 6.49 -7.08
N ILE A 61 -5.23 5.75 -6.28
CA ILE A 61 -3.78 5.93 -6.12
C ILE A 61 -3.10 4.62 -6.45
N ALA A 62 -2.12 4.67 -7.35
CA ALA A 62 -1.19 3.58 -7.62
C ALA A 62 0.16 3.89 -6.97
N LYS A 63 0.67 2.99 -6.13
CA LYS A 63 1.99 3.11 -5.50
C LYS A 63 2.90 1.91 -5.84
N LYS A 64 4.17 2.17 -6.14
CA LYS A 64 5.22 1.17 -6.32
C LYS A 64 6.25 1.27 -5.20
N PHE A 65 6.47 0.17 -4.50
CA PHE A 65 7.47 0.04 -3.46
C PHE A 65 8.58 -0.90 -3.93
N PRO A 66 9.81 -0.43 -4.10
CA PRO A 66 10.94 -1.33 -4.32
C PRO A 66 11.13 -2.28 -3.13
N LEU A 67 11.23 -3.58 -3.38
CA LEU A 67 11.37 -4.57 -2.30
C LEU A 67 12.75 -4.47 -1.60
N ASN A 68 13.73 -3.86 -2.27
CA ASN A 68 15.02 -3.52 -1.70
C ASN A 68 15.02 -2.22 -0.88
N THR A 69 13.89 -1.51 -0.76
CA THR A 69 13.80 -0.35 0.13
C THR A 69 14.07 -0.78 1.56
N GLU A 70 14.94 -0.04 2.24
CA GLU A 70 15.30 -0.33 3.63
C GLU A 70 14.26 0.26 4.59
N PRO A 71 13.78 -0.52 5.57
CA PRO A 71 12.83 -0.03 6.55
C PRO A 71 13.54 0.94 7.51
N GLY A 72 12.94 2.10 7.73
CA GLY A 72 13.53 3.16 8.56
C GLY A 72 12.59 3.75 9.60
N LEU A 73 11.28 3.47 9.51
CA LEU A 73 10.27 4.06 10.37
C LEU A 73 9.88 3.10 11.50
N SER A 74 10.00 3.54 12.75
CA SER A 74 9.61 2.69 13.89
C SER A 74 8.10 2.54 14.01
N GLY A 75 7.65 1.31 14.16
CA GLY A 75 6.26 0.99 14.47
C GLY A 75 6.11 -0.32 15.25
N THR A 76 4.89 -0.60 15.66
CA THR A 76 4.53 -1.81 16.40
C THR A 76 3.42 -2.52 15.64
N LEU A 77 3.60 -3.81 15.33
CA LEU A 77 2.55 -4.63 14.72
C LEU A 77 1.34 -4.62 15.65
N PHE A 78 0.16 -4.23 15.17
CA PHE A 78 -1.01 -3.99 16.03
C PHE A 78 -2.04 -5.12 15.95
N ASN A 79 -2.71 -5.27 14.80
CA ASN A 79 -3.71 -6.31 14.59
C ASN A 79 -3.71 -6.81 13.14
N GLY A 80 -4.49 -7.85 12.84
CA GLY A 80 -4.65 -8.40 11.49
C GLY A 80 -3.54 -9.35 11.04
N PHE A 81 -2.30 -9.15 11.50
CA PHE A 81 -1.20 -10.09 11.27
C PHE A 81 -1.47 -11.42 11.99
N THR A 82 -1.77 -12.48 11.23
CA THR A 82 -2.12 -13.81 11.78
C THR A 82 -0.96 -14.80 11.73
N GLN A 83 0.01 -14.55 10.86
CA GLN A 83 1.19 -15.38 10.63
C GLN A 83 2.49 -14.70 11.08
N THR A 84 2.38 -13.53 11.70
CA THR A 84 3.50 -12.72 12.19
C THR A 84 3.32 -12.47 13.68
N LYS A 85 4.35 -12.75 14.48
CA LYS A 85 4.31 -12.48 15.92
C LYS A 85 4.31 -10.97 16.16
N HIS A 86 3.52 -10.51 17.12
CA HIS A 86 3.51 -9.12 17.57
C HIS A 86 4.92 -8.71 18.03
N ALA A 87 5.44 -7.62 17.47
CA ALA A 87 6.77 -7.11 17.75
C ALA A 87 6.87 -5.63 17.38
N ASP A 88 7.83 -4.94 17.98
CA ASP A 88 8.33 -3.68 17.46
C ASP A 88 9.17 -3.94 16.20
N VAL A 89 8.95 -3.14 15.18
CA VAL A 89 9.51 -3.33 13.84
C VAL A 89 9.97 -2.00 13.25
N LEU A 90 10.92 -2.06 12.33
CA LEU A 90 11.12 -1.00 11.35
C LEU A 90 10.26 -1.32 10.12
N ILE A 91 9.61 -0.30 9.58
CA ILE A 91 8.76 -0.43 8.41
C ILE A 91 9.26 0.46 7.27
N VAL A 92 8.94 0.05 6.04
CA VAL A 92 9.03 0.90 4.87
C VAL A 92 7.79 1.82 4.86
N SER A 93 8.03 3.13 4.90
CA SER A 93 6.97 4.14 4.87
C SER A 93 6.38 4.27 3.47
N SER A 94 5.09 4.58 3.39
CA SER A 94 4.41 4.95 2.14
C SER A 94 4.92 6.25 1.51
N ASP A 95 5.66 7.04 2.30
CA ASP A 95 6.14 8.37 1.95
C ASP A 95 7.68 8.38 1.76
N SER A 96 8.29 7.19 1.67
CA SER A 96 9.71 7.08 1.35
C SER A 96 9.97 7.59 -0.07
N GLU A 97 11.08 8.31 -0.27
CA GLU A 97 11.47 8.88 -1.58
C GLU A 97 11.56 7.84 -2.71
N GLN A 98 11.76 6.57 -2.36
CA GLN A 98 11.85 5.46 -3.32
C GLN A 98 10.48 4.94 -3.78
N VAL A 99 9.40 5.38 -3.13
CA VAL A 99 8.04 4.98 -3.48
C VAL A 99 7.54 5.89 -4.60
N GLU A 100 7.29 5.31 -5.77
CA GLU A 100 6.63 6.04 -6.85
C GLU A 100 5.12 6.04 -6.64
N GLU A 101 4.49 7.20 -6.81
CA GLU A 101 3.04 7.36 -6.67
C GLU A 101 2.45 8.06 -7.90
N LYS A 102 1.31 7.57 -8.36
CA LYS A 102 0.43 8.28 -9.31
C LYS A 102 -0.99 8.30 -8.76
N MET A 103 -1.63 9.47 -8.84
CA MET A 103 -3.00 9.69 -8.38
C MET A 103 -3.89 10.13 -9.54
N VAL A 104 -5.10 9.57 -9.60
CA VAL A 104 -6.20 10.07 -10.42
C VAL A 104 -7.34 10.52 -9.51
N SER A 105 -7.95 11.66 -9.83
CA SER A 105 -9.00 12.24 -9.01
C SER A 105 -10.06 13.00 -9.82
N GLY A 106 -11.23 13.21 -9.21
CA GLY A 106 -12.28 14.10 -9.71
C GLY A 106 -12.83 13.71 -11.09
N ASP A 107 -12.94 14.68 -11.99
CA ASP A 107 -13.52 14.43 -13.32
C ASP A 107 -12.71 13.43 -14.13
N PHE A 108 -11.38 13.45 -14.03
CA PHE A 108 -10.54 12.46 -14.69
C PHE A 108 -10.80 11.04 -14.17
N TYR A 109 -11.03 10.89 -12.86
CA TYR A 109 -11.43 9.63 -12.24
C TYR A 109 -12.77 9.13 -12.82
N LYS A 110 -13.77 10.00 -12.94
CA LYS A 110 -15.11 9.67 -13.45
C LYS A 110 -15.12 9.34 -14.94
N GLU A 111 -14.60 10.24 -15.76
CA GLU A 111 -14.59 10.11 -17.22
C GLU A 111 -13.80 8.87 -17.65
N GLY A 112 -12.69 8.60 -16.96
CA GLY A 112 -11.88 7.40 -17.15
C GLY A 112 -12.50 6.11 -16.62
N LYS A 113 -13.65 6.19 -15.93
CA LYS A 113 -14.38 5.07 -15.28
C LYS A 113 -13.50 4.28 -14.31
N TYR A 114 -12.60 4.97 -13.61
CA TYR A 114 -11.62 4.36 -12.73
C TYR A 114 -12.23 3.73 -11.46
N ASN A 115 -13.51 3.95 -11.17
CA ASN A 115 -14.20 3.29 -10.07
C ASN A 115 -14.49 1.80 -10.31
N SER A 116 -14.73 1.42 -11.57
CA SER A 116 -15.18 0.08 -11.97
C SER A 116 -14.10 -0.74 -12.66
N MET A 117 -12.98 -0.09 -12.98
CA MET A 117 -11.80 -0.70 -13.60
C MET A 117 -11.11 -1.67 -12.64
N ASP A 118 -10.69 -2.83 -13.12
CA ASP A 118 -9.91 -3.76 -12.28
C ASP A 118 -8.51 -3.19 -11.97
N SER A 119 -7.87 -3.70 -10.92
CA SER A 119 -6.57 -3.19 -10.48
C SER A 119 -5.46 -3.35 -11.50
N ARG A 120 -5.48 -4.39 -12.34
CA ARG A 120 -4.44 -4.63 -13.36
C ARG A 120 -4.66 -3.75 -14.59
N GLU A 121 -5.91 -3.59 -15.02
CA GLU A 121 -6.25 -2.63 -16.07
C GLU A 121 -5.89 -1.20 -15.66
N PHE A 122 -6.26 -0.80 -14.44
CA PHE A 122 -5.88 0.49 -13.88
C PHE A 122 -4.37 0.69 -13.85
N TRP A 123 -3.65 -0.32 -13.37
CA TRP A 123 -2.20 -0.27 -13.29
C TRP A 123 -1.55 -0.07 -14.64
N ASN A 124 -1.94 -0.86 -15.65
CA ASN A 124 -1.39 -0.75 -17.00
C ASN A 124 -1.67 0.63 -17.61
N LYS A 125 -2.85 1.19 -17.37
CA LYS A 125 -3.24 2.51 -17.90
C LYS A 125 -2.50 3.68 -17.25
N ILE A 126 -2.17 3.57 -15.96
CA ILE A 126 -1.50 4.64 -15.23
C ILE A 126 0.02 4.60 -15.37
N TRP A 127 0.59 3.41 -15.57
CA TRP A 127 2.04 3.24 -15.70
C TRP A 127 2.52 3.06 -17.14
N SER A 128 1.62 3.08 -18.12
CA SER A 128 1.97 3.21 -19.55
C SER A 128 2.64 4.54 -19.88
#